data_AF-A0A2A9JZ34-F1
#
_entry.id   AF-A0A2A9JZ34-F1
#
_cell.length_a   1.000
_cell.length_b   1.000
_cell.length_c   1.000
_cell.angle_alpha   90.00
_cell.angle_beta   90.00
_cell.angle_gamma   90.00
#
_symmetry.space_group_name_H-M   'P 1'
#
loop_
_entity.id
_entity.type
_entity.pdbx_description
1 polymer ?
#
loop_
_entity_poly.entity_id
_entity_poly.type
_entity_poly.pdbx_seq_one_letter_code
_entity_poly.pdbx_strand_id
1 'polypeptide(L)'
;MKSPLTGPFLFLATILLAGCSMMQPNVRSYTPPPRSAAQAPAPVSLSESLSPSEQIVDMPQASAAPKRGELSDVVERMARRNSCAPAANATLIAKTSAVETYQVSCQDGQQQLYKCELRQCRLMN
;
A
#
# COMPACT_ATOMS: atom_id res chain seq x y z
N MET A 1 40.99 -36.84 -16.28
CA MET A 1 40.47 -38.19 -15.92
C MET A 1 39.23 -37.91 -15.05
N LYS A 2 37.99 -38.01 -15.57
CA LYS A 2 37.16 -39.24 -15.74
C LYS A 2 36.72 -39.73 -14.34
N SER A 3 35.46 -39.78 -13.90
CA SER A 3 34.12 -39.55 -14.49
C SER A 3 33.11 -39.35 -13.32
N PRO A 4 31.86 -39.85 -13.37
CA PRO A 4 30.65 -39.06 -13.61
C PRO A 4 29.65 -39.19 -12.43
N LEU A 5 28.52 -38.48 -12.42
CA LEU A 5 27.30 -39.13 -11.94
C LEU A 5 26.06 -38.45 -12.52
N THR A 6 25.37 -39.26 -13.30
CA THR A 6 24.18 -39.01 -14.10
C THR A 6 22.93 -39.34 -13.28
N GLY A 7 21.91 -38.49 -13.36
CA GLY A 7 20.48 -38.80 -13.10
C GLY A 7 19.97 -38.61 -11.66
N PRO A 8 18.64 -38.58 -11.41
CA PRO A 8 17.49 -38.66 -12.31
C PRO A 8 16.36 -37.67 -11.91
N PHE A 9 16.57 -36.36 -11.86
CA PHE A 9 15.53 -35.42 -11.41
C PHE A 9 14.64 -34.85 -12.53
N LEU A 10 14.58 -35.57 -13.66
CA LEU A 10 13.78 -35.22 -14.85
C LEU A 10 12.35 -35.80 -14.80
N PHE A 11 11.77 -36.04 -13.61
CA PHE A 11 10.49 -36.75 -13.48
C PHE A 11 9.41 -36.10 -12.59
N LEU A 12 9.63 -34.91 -12.00
CA LEU A 12 8.61 -34.24 -11.16
C LEU A 12 8.02 -32.98 -11.83
N ALA A 13 7.74 -33.07 -13.13
CA ALA A 13 7.24 -31.95 -13.93
C ALA A 13 5.73 -31.95 -14.21
N THR A 14 4.88 -32.77 -13.55
CA THR A 14 3.52 -33.01 -14.10
C THR A 14 2.30 -33.02 -13.15
N ILE A 15 2.38 -32.69 -11.84
CA ILE A 15 1.22 -32.91 -10.94
C ILE A 15 0.76 -31.68 -10.11
N LEU A 16 0.83 -30.46 -10.65
CA LEU A 16 0.18 -29.29 -9.99
C LEU A 16 -0.65 -28.42 -10.95
N LEU A 17 -1.31 -29.05 -11.92
CA LEU A 17 -2.43 -28.46 -12.67
C LEU A 17 -3.76 -29.01 -12.13
N ALA A 18 -4.28 -28.45 -11.04
CA ALA A 18 -5.72 -28.52 -10.71
C ALA A 18 -6.06 -27.66 -9.48
N GLY A 19 -6.75 -26.54 -9.67
CA GLY A 19 -7.71 -26.03 -8.68
C GLY A 19 -7.58 -24.56 -8.28
N CYS A 20 -8.75 -23.90 -8.22
CA CYS A 20 -9.07 -22.56 -7.68
C CYS A 20 -8.76 -21.40 -8.65
N SER A 21 -9.68 -20.53 -9.09
CA SER A 21 -11.01 -20.18 -8.59
C SER A 21 -11.88 -19.60 -9.70
N MET A 22 -13.17 -19.96 -9.67
CA MET A 22 -14.23 -19.12 -10.21
C MET A 22 -14.26 -17.80 -9.43
N MET A 23 -14.00 -16.69 -10.12
CA MET A 23 -14.39 -15.36 -9.65
C MET A 23 -15.05 -14.65 -10.83
N GLN A 24 -16.39 -14.60 -10.80
CA GLN A 24 -17.14 -13.81 -11.77
C GLN A 24 -17.03 -12.32 -11.40
N PRO A 25 -16.67 -11.43 -12.35
CA PRO A 25 -16.86 -10.01 -12.14
C PRO A 25 -18.37 -9.71 -12.23
N ASN A 26 -18.95 -9.23 -11.13
CA ASN A 26 -20.28 -8.66 -11.11
C ASN A 26 -20.23 -7.30 -11.84
N VAL A 27 -20.36 -7.32 -13.17
CA VAL A 27 -20.53 -6.12 -13.98
C VAL A 27 -21.96 -5.62 -13.84
N ARG A 28 -22.20 -4.79 -12.83
CA ARG A 28 -23.42 -3.98 -12.75
C ARG A 28 -23.30 -2.88 -13.81
N SER A 29 -23.95 -3.09 -14.96
CA SER A 29 -24.13 -2.08 -16.00
C SER A 29 -24.72 -0.81 -15.39
N TYR A 30 -23.95 0.26 -15.39
CA TYR A 30 -24.41 1.57 -14.97
C TYR A 30 -25.20 2.20 -16.12
N THR A 31 -26.53 2.13 -16.04
CA THR A 31 -27.41 2.91 -16.91
C THR A 31 -27.58 4.29 -16.30
N PRO A 32 -27.08 5.38 -16.91
CA PRO A 32 -27.33 6.72 -16.39
C PRO A 32 -28.82 7.06 -16.58
N PRO A 33 -29.46 7.71 -15.58
CA PRO A 33 -30.85 8.14 -15.72
C PRO A 33 -30.96 9.28 -16.74
N PRO A 34 -32.10 9.39 -17.46
CA PRO A 34 -32.33 10.49 -18.37
C PRO A 34 -32.40 11.80 -17.58
N ARG A 35 -31.54 12.76 -17.91
CA ARG A 35 -31.66 14.14 -17.44
C ARG A 35 -32.90 14.76 -18.07
N SER A 36 -34.02 14.70 -17.35
CA SER A 36 -35.20 15.52 -17.67
C SER A 36 -34.87 16.98 -17.35
N ALA A 37 -34.91 17.80 -18.38
CA ALA A 37 -34.75 19.23 -18.29
C ALA A 37 -36.01 19.90 -17.68
N ALA A 38 -35.73 20.90 -16.84
CA ALA A 38 -36.52 22.10 -16.56
C ALA A 38 -37.89 21.96 -15.86
N GLN A 39 -37.96 22.45 -14.61
CA GLN A 39 -38.63 23.72 -14.26
C GLN A 39 -38.46 24.08 -12.77
N ALA A 40 -38.41 25.38 -12.49
CA ALA A 40 -38.03 26.04 -11.24
C ALA A 40 -39.23 26.24 -10.26
N PRO A 41 -39.11 27.00 -9.14
CA PRO A 41 -38.88 26.50 -7.79
C PRO A 41 -40.05 26.74 -6.83
N ALA A 42 -40.17 25.93 -5.77
CA ALA A 42 -40.96 26.27 -4.57
C ALA A 42 -40.12 26.02 -3.31
N PRO A 43 -40.04 26.97 -2.36
CA PRO A 43 -39.21 26.82 -1.17
C PRO A 43 -39.97 26.03 -0.10
N VAL A 44 -39.59 24.78 0.11
CA VAL A 44 -39.97 24.02 1.32
C VAL A 44 -38.77 24.00 2.24
N SER A 45 -38.85 24.84 3.27
CA SER A 45 -37.98 24.84 4.43
C SER A 45 -38.52 23.83 5.42
N LEU A 46 -37.90 22.65 5.54
CA LEU A 46 -38.04 21.78 6.70
C LEU A 46 -36.69 21.14 7.00
N SER A 47 -36.06 21.75 7.99
CA SER A 47 -35.06 21.22 8.90
C SER A 47 -35.42 19.83 9.43
N GLU A 48 -35.18 18.78 8.64
CA GLU A 48 -35.17 17.41 9.14
C GLU A 48 -34.54 16.47 8.09
N SER A 49 -33.22 16.49 7.97
CA SER A 49 -32.54 15.33 7.40
C SER A 49 -31.19 15.21 8.07
N LEU A 50 -31.21 14.39 9.13
CA LEU A 50 -30.08 13.75 9.80
C LEU A 50 -28.77 13.97 9.04
N SER A 51 -28.01 14.98 9.47
CA SER A 51 -26.61 15.05 9.12
C SER A 51 -26.00 13.70 9.50
N PRO A 52 -25.35 12.97 8.57
CA PRO A 52 -24.35 12.05 9.02
C PRO A 52 -23.40 12.93 9.82
N SER A 53 -23.27 12.68 11.13
CA SER A 53 -22.09 13.13 11.83
C SER A 53 -20.93 12.47 11.09
N GLU A 54 -20.41 13.16 10.08
CA GLU A 54 -19.11 12.91 9.54
C GLU A 54 -18.20 13.08 10.75
N GLN A 55 -17.92 11.97 11.43
CA GLN A 55 -16.72 11.84 12.22
C GLN A 55 -15.61 12.00 11.19
N ILE A 56 -15.27 13.26 10.93
CA ILE A 56 -14.03 13.68 10.35
C ILE A 56 -13.01 13.21 11.39
N VAL A 57 -12.56 11.96 11.22
CA VAL A 57 -11.28 11.55 11.77
C VAL A 57 -10.31 12.49 11.07
N ASP A 58 -9.90 13.52 11.79
CA ASP A 58 -8.86 14.45 11.39
C ASP A 58 -7.59 13.63 11.24
N MET A 59 -7.45 12.99 10.08
CA MET A 59 -6.20 12.38 9.66
C MET A 59 -5.35 13.59 9.29
N PRO A 60 -4.30 13.93 10.05
CA PRO A 60 -3.49 15.07 9.72
C PRO A 60 -2.94 14.81 8.33
N GLN A 61 -3.42 15.56 7.33
CA GLN A 61 -2.78 15.61 6.02
C GLN A 61 -1.49 16.39 6.23
N ALA A 62 -0.50 15.72 6.81
CA ALA A 62 0.84 16.23 6.93
C ALA A 62 1.48 16.15 5.54
N SER A 63 1.09 17.06 4.66
CA SER A 63 1.93 17.57 3.58
C SER A 63 3.08 18.39 4.19
N ALA A 64 3.81 17.76 5.12
CA ALA A 64 5.07 18.24 5.60
C ALA A 64 6.14 17.81 4.60
N ALA A 65 7.05 18.72 4.26
CA ALA A 65 8.27 18.38 3.53
C ALA A 65 8.88 17.09 4.13
N PRO A 66 9.40 16.16 3.32
CA PRO A 66 9.85 14.86 3.79
C PRO A 66 10.87 15.06 4.91
N LYS A 67 10.44 14.77 6.14
CA LYS A 67 11.30 14.94 7.31
C LYS A 67 12.25 13.75 7.34
N ARG A 68 13.53 14.01 7.53
CA ARG A 68 14.50 12.97 7.89
C ARG A 68 14.25 12.62 9.35
N GLY A 69 14.07 11.33 9.65
CA GLY A 69 13.91 10.84 11.02
C GLY A 69 15.23 10.41 11.65
N GLU A 70 15.22 10.08 12.94
CA GLU A 70 16.45 9.74 13.69
C GLU A 70 17.08 8.42 13.20
N LEU A 71 16.24 7.52 12.70
CA LEU A 71 16.63 6.19 12.23
C LEU A 71 16.65 6.08 10.70
N SER A 72 16.56 7.19 9.95
CA SER A 72 16.62 7.20 8.48
C SER A 72 17.83 6.41 7.93
N ASP A 73 19.03 6.62 8.48
CA ASP A 73 20.24 5.92 8.04
C ASP A 73 20.21 4.41 8.31
N VAL A 74 19.56 4.00 9.41
CA VAL A 74 19.39 2.58 9.74
C VAL A 74 18.44 1.94 8.73
N VAL A 75 17.32 2.61 8.45
CA VAL A 75 16.31 2.16 7.49
C VAL A 75 16.89 2.06 6.08
N GLU A 76 17.68 3.04 5.63
CA GLU A 76 18.35 2.99 4.33
C GLU A 76 19.32 1.80 4.21
N ARG A 77 20.07 1.49 5.27
CA ARG A 77 20.93 0.29 5.29
C ARG A 77 20.10 -1.00 5.29
N MET A 78 18.98 -1.04 5.98
CA MET A 78 18.06 -2.19 5.95
C MET A 78 17.44 -2.37 4.57
N ALA A 79 17.00 -1.31 3.91
CA ALA A 79 16.50 -1.34 2.54
C ALA A 79 17.51 -1.98 1.59
N ARG A 80 18.78 -1.56 1.64
CA ARG A 80 19.85 -2.15 0.83
C ARG A 80 20.03 -3.65 1.08
N ARG A 81 19.87 -4.10 2.34
CA ARG A 81 19.92 -5.54 2.70
C ARG A 81 18.70 -6.31 2.18
N ASN A 82 17.56 -5.64 2.05
CA ASN A 82 16.31 -6.18 1.53
C ASN A 82 16.14 -5.89 0.03
N SER A 83 17.23 -5.91 -0.73
CA SER A 83 17.26 -5.73 -2.19
C SER A 83 16.66 -4.41 -2.71
N CYS A 84 16.51 -3.39 -1.86
CA CYS A 84 16.07 -2.06 -2.26
C CYS A 84 17.26 -1.10 -2.25
N ALA A 85 17.72 -0.71 -3.45
CA ALA A 85 18.65 0.40 -3.59
C ALA A 85 17.86 1.72 -3.47
N PRO A 86 18.06 2.56 -2.43
CA PRO A 86 17.28 3.79 -2.26
C PRO A 86 17.55 4.77 -3.41
N ALA A 87 16.49 5.29 -4.02
CA ALA A 87 16.54 6.36 -5.03
C ALA A 87 16.70 7.75 -4.37
N ALA A 88 16.21 7.89 -3.13
CA ALA A 88 16.34 9.06 -2.28
C ALA A 88 16.53 8.62 -0.82
N ASN A 89 16.75 9.59 0.08
CA ASN A 89 16.80 9.32 1.51
C ASN A 89 15.47 8.75 2.02
N ALA A 90 15.53 7.95 3.09
CA ALA A 90 14.34 7.42 3.75
C ALA A 90 13.46 8.57 4.27
N THR A 91 12.19 8.56 3.90
CA THR A 91 11.21 9.58 4.28
C THR A 91 10.47 9.15 5.54
N LEU A 92 10.49 9.97 6.59
CA LEU A 92 9.68 9.75 7.79
C LEU A 92 8.23 10.11 7.48
N ILE A 93 7.34 9.11 7.52
CA ILE A 93 5.91 9.27 7.21
C ILE A 93 5.05 9.34 8.47
N ALA A 94 5.52 8.82 9.61
CA ALA A 94 4.87 8.97 10.90
C ALA A 94 5.88 8.91 12.05
N LYS A 95 5.65 9.70 13.11
CA LYS A 95 6.44 9.66 14.34
C LYS A 95 5.56 9.85 15.56
N THR A 96 5.65 8.92 16.50
CA THR A 96 5.11 9.02 17.87
C THR A 96 6.27 9.05 18.86
N SER A 97 5.97 9.05 20.17
CA SER A 97 7.01 9.00 21.21
C SER A 97 7.85 7.72 21.20
N ALA A 98 7.30 6.61 20.71
CA ALA A 98 7.96 5.29 20.73
C ALA A 98 8.21 4.68 19.35
N VAL A 99 7.57 5.23 18.30
CA VAL A 99 7.53 4.62 16.97
C VAL A 99 7.87 5.65 15.89
N GLU A 100 8.72 5.26 14.95
CA GLU A 100 8.95 5.98 13.70
C GLU A 100 8.62 5.06 12.52
N THR A 101 7.82 5.54 11.58
CA THR A 101 7.48 4.82 10.35
C THR A 101 8.12 5.54 9.17
N TYR A 102 8.81 4.78 8.33
CA TYR A 102 9.55 5.27 7.19
C TYR A 102 9.07 4.65 5.89
N GLN A 103 9.19 5.41 4.81
CA GLN A 103 9.06 4.97 3.44
C GLN A 103 10.39 5.11 2.72
N VAL A 104 10.81 4.06 2.02
CA VAL A 104 11.98 4.07 1.15
C VAL A 104 11.52 3.80 -0.27
N SER A 105 11.75 4.76 -1.16
CA SER A 105 11.57 4.57 -2.60
C SER A 105 12.84 3.95 -3.19
N CYS A 106 12.69 2.80 -3.84
CA CYS A 106 13.76 2.04 -4.45
C CYS A 106 13.97 2.49 -5.91
N GLN A 107 15.18 2.29 -6.45
CA GLN A 107 15.52 2.67 -7.83
C GLN A 107 14.72 1.90 -8.90
N ASP A 108 14.24 0.70 -8.58
CA ASP A 108 13.38 -0.11 -9.43
C ASP A 108 11.90 0.33 -9.41
N GLY A 109 11.59 1.41 -8.67
CA GLY A 109 10.23 1.93 -8.50
C GLY A 109 9.44 1.26 -7.38
N GLN A 110 9.99 0.24 -6.71
CA GLN A 110 9.34 -0.33 -5.53
C GLN A 110 9.38 0.63 -4.34
N GLN A 111 8.48 0.39 -3.39
CA GLN A 111 8.47 1.10 -2.12
C GLN A 111 8.46 0.11 -0.98
N GLN A 112 9.35 0.33 -0.02
CA GLN A 112 9.43 -0.46 1.20
C GLN A 112 9.05 0.40 2.39
N LEU A 113 8.17 -0.13 3.25
CA LEU A 113 7.78 0.51 4.50
C LEU A 113 8.55 -0.11 5.66
N TYR A 114 9.01 0.72 6.58
CA TYR A 114 9.71 0.28 7.77
C TYR A 114 9.06 0.87 9.00
N LYS A 115 8.88 0.05 10.04
CA LYS A 115 8.51 0.52 11.38
C LYS A 115 9.66 0.32 12.33
N CYS A 116 10.03 1.38 13.02
CA CYS A 116 11.05 1.38 14.05
C CYS A 116 10.40 1.63 15.41
N GLU A 117 10.45 0.65 16.31
CA GLU A 117 9.96 0.74 17.68
C GLU A 117 11.13 0.57 18.64
N LEU A 118 11.33 1.48 19.59
CA LEU A 118 12.43 1.40 20.56
C LEU A 118 13.82 1.17 19.90
N ARG A 119 14.08 1.87 18.78
CA ARG A 119 15.30 1.74 17.95
C ARG A 119 15.49 0.40 17.25
N GLN A 120 14.48 -0.47 17.23
CA GLN A 120 14.46 -1.71 16.45
C GLN A 120 13.58 -1.53 15.23
N CYS A 121 14.17 -1.61 14.04
CA CYS A 121 13.48 -1.42 12.77
C CYS A 121 13.11 -2.78 12.14
N ARG A 122 11.92 -2.85 11.55
CA ARG A 122 11.43 -4.00 10.79
C ARG A 122 10.76 -3.58 9.49
N LEU A 123 10.92 -4.38 8.44
CA LEU A 123 10.18 -4.23 7.19
C LEU A 123 8.70 -4.53 7.46
N MET A 124 7.81 -3.69 6.95
CA MET A 124 6.37 -3.91 6.92
C MET A 124 6.03 -4.35 5.49
N ASN A 125 5.83 -5.65 5.29
CA ASN A 125 5.39 -6.23 4.01
C ASN A 125 3.89 -6.48 3.98
#